data_AF-A0A4P7D1I4-F1
#
_entry.id   AF-A0A4P7D1I4-F1
#
_cell.length_a   1.000
_cell.length_b   1.000
_cell.length_c   1.000
_cell.angle_alpha   90.00
_cell.angle_beta   90.00
_cell.angle_gamma   90.00
#
_symmetry.space_group_name_H-M   'P 1'
#
loop_
_entity.id
_entity.type
_entity.pdbx_description
1 polymer ?
#
loop_
_entity_poly.entity_id
_entity_poly.type
_entity_poly.pdbx_seq_one_letter_code
_entity_poly.pdbx_strand_id
1 'polypeptide(L)'
;MSNNPFPDLSDVTICAVDTINPAFAARALDISMSQCRFGDALLLTHEAVSTRARIVKIDRLQSIVAYSTFMIKQLGRYISTPWVLVVQWDGYVVDGSQWTEAFYQYDYIGARWLNAKEGIEVGNGGFSLRSSKLLKALADERFATGTERLEDVLICNTWRSVLENDYGIRFAPAELADRFSYEYAVPARPSFGFHGLINMWRHIEDKTMLEIIRDVDIQTLSSPRGVALLKIYCDLRKFACVKAIYQRYRQYWGAQEVLNAFVQIGMHNDLASHYMRICDAA
;
A
#
# COMPACT_ATOMS: atom_id res chain seq x y z
N MET A 1 -26.38 26.26 4.65
CA MET A 1 -25.87 25.07 5.36
C MET A 1 -24.42 24.93 4.94
N SER A 2 -23.47 25.03 5.87
CA SER A 2 -22.04 24.96 5.56
C SER A 2 -21.71 23.57 5.01
N ASN A 3 -21.57 23.46 3.67
CA ASN A 3 -21.08 22.26 3.00
C ASN A 3 -19.71 21.94 3.56
N ASN A 4 -19.64 20.93 4.42
CA ASN A 4 -18.38 20.45 4.97
C ASN A 4 -17.65 19.70 3.84
N PRO A 5 -16.47 20.15 3.37
CA PRO A 5 -15.88 19.66 2.12
C PRO A 5 -15.31 18.23 2.20
N PHE A 6 -15.23 17.65 3.40
CA PHE A 6 -14.63 16.33 3.61
C PHE A 6 -15.67 15.31 4.11
N PRO A 7 -15.61 14.04 3.67
CA PRO A 7 -16.43 12.96 4.24
C PRO A 7 -16.20 12.83 5.75
N ASP A 8 -17.30 12.58 6.47
CA ASP A 8 -17.27 12.24 7.89
C ASP A 8 -17.04 10.74 8.05
N LEU A 9 -15.87 10.37 8.58
CA LEU A 9 -15.47 8.99 8.83
C LEU A 9 -15.19 8.79 10.33
N SER A 10 -16.02 9.38 11.18
CA SER A 10 -15.93 9.25 12.64
C SER A 10 -16.01 7.79 13.14
N ASP A 11 -16.60 6.88 12.35
CA ASP A 11 -16.63 5.44 12.62
C ASP A 11 -15.43 4.66 12.04
N VAL A 12 -14.41 5.36 11.53
CA VAL A 12 -13.21 4.78 10.92
C VAL A 12 -11.96 5.26 11.65
N THR A 13 -11.12 4.30 12.05
CA THR A 13 -9.73 4.56 12.40
C THR A 13 -8.90 4.47 11.12
N ILE A 14 -8.14 5.50 10.75
CA ILE A 14 -7.10 5.33 9.75
C ILE A 14 -5.83 4.79 10.42
N CYS A 15 -5.20 3.77 9.85
CA CYS A 15 -4.09 3.09 10.49
C CYS A 15 -2.98 2.72 9.50
N ALA A 16 -1.74 3.02 9.84
CA ALA A 16 -0.56 2.46 9.18
C ALA A 16 0.26 1.64 10.17
N VAL A 17 0.78 0.49 9.71
CA VAL A 17 1.76 -0.31 10.43
C VAL A 17 3.03 -0.31 9.58
N ASP A 18 4.08 0.34 10.04
CA ASP A 18 5.31 0.42 9.26
C ASP A 18 6.53 0.51 10.19
N THR A 19 7.50 -0.37 9.97
CA THR A 19 8.78 -0.38 10.71
C THR A 19 10.01 -0.36 9.81
N ILE A 20 9.81 -0.08 8.52
CA ILE A 20 10.84 0.02 7.48
C ILE A 20 10.94 1.46 6.97
N ASN A 21 9.80 2.07 6.65
CA ASN A 21 9.66 3.42 6.11
C ASN A 21 8.70 4.31 6.95
N PRO A 22 8.87 4.46 8.28
CA PRO A 22 7.87 5.09 9.14
C PRO A 22 7.54 6.54 8.76
N ALA A 23 8.52 7.33 8.32
CA ALA A 23 8.32 8.70 7.88
C ALA A 23 7.40 8.80 6.65
N PHE A 24 7.47 7.83 5.73
CA PHE A 24 6.61 7.81 4.55
C PHE A 24 5.21 7.28 4.87
N ALA A 25 5.07 6.35 5.81
CA ALA A 25 3.77 5.95 6.35
C ALA A 25 3.08 7.11 7.09
N ALA A 26 3.83 7.88 7.88
CA ALA A 26 3.36 9.13 8.50
C ALA A 26 2.85 10.13 7.44
N ARG A 27 3.60 10.33 6.36
CA ARG A 27 3.17 11.18 5.24
C ARG A 27 1.86 10.68 4.60
N ALA A 28 1.72 9.38 4.37
CA ALA A 28 0.52 8.77 3.81
C ALA A 28 -0.72 8.99 4.70
N LEU A 29 -0.57 8.87 6.01
CA LEU A 29 -1.60 9.20 7.00
C LEU A 29 -1.97 10.68 6.95
N ASP A 30 -0.99 11.58 6.94
CA ASP A 30 -1.21 13.02 6.92
C ASP A 30 -1.92 13.50 5.65
N ILE A 31 -1.62 12.90 4.49
CA ILE A 31 -2.37 13.17 3.25
C ILE A 31 -3.80 12.67 3.38
N SER A 32 -3.99 11.46 3.89
CA SER A 32 -5.33 10.88 4.00
C SER A 32 -6.23 11.66 4.98
N MET A 33 -5.67 12.07 6.11
CA MET A 33 -6.36 12.92 7.09
C MET A 33 -6.60 14.35 6.59
N SER A 34 -6.04 14.78 5.45
CA SER A 34 -6.41 16.06 4.82
C SER A 34 -7.58 15.90 3.86
N GLN A 35 -8.00 14.67 3.55
CA GLN A 35 -9.09 14.32 2.66
C GLN A 35 -10.35 13.91 3.41
N CYS A 36 -10.22 13.39 4.64
CA CYS A 36 -11.35 12.86 5.43
C CYS A 36 -11.24 13.24 6.91
N ARG A 37 -12.37 13.24 7.64
CA ARG A 37 -12.40 13.35 9.11
C ARG A 37 -12.54 11.97 9.75
N PHE A 38 -11.42 11.37 10.17
CA PHE A 38 -11.43 10.07 10.84
C PHE A 38 -11.75 10.19 12.33
N GLY A 39 -12.35 9.15 12.91
CA GLY A 39 -12.59 9.06 14.36
C GLY A 39 -11.30 8.89 15.16
N ASP A 40 -10.30 8.26 14.56
CA ASP A 40 -8.96 8.09 15.12
C ASP A 40 -7.93 7.92 14.00
N ALA A 41 -6.66 8.18 14.29
CA ALA A 41 -5.56 8.08 13.35
C ALA A 41 -4.30 7.53 14.01
N LEU A 42 -3.82 6.40 13.50
CA LEU A 42 -2.80 5.55 14.13
C LEU A 42 -1.59 5.33 13.23
N LEU A 43 -0.40 5.54 13.79
CA LEU A 43 0.85 4.99 13.26
C LEU A 43 1.44 4.00 14.27
N LEU A 44 1.45 2.73 13.91
CA LEU A 44 2.09 1.65 14.66
C LEU A 44 3.51 1.46 14.10
N THR A 45 4.51 1.90 14.85
CA THR A 45 5.91 1.87 14.41
C THR A 45 6.89 1.74 15.58
N HIS A 46 8.18 1.57 15.31
CA HIS A 46 9.22 1.40 16.33
C HIS A 46 9.95 2.71 16.70
N GLU A 47 9.73 3.78 15.94
CA GLU A 47 10.42 5.06 16.11
C GLU A 47 9.47 6.26 16.11
N ALA A 48 9.95 7.40 16.60
CA ALA A 48 9.19 8.64 16.55
C ALA A 48 9.41 9.33 15.20
N VAL A 49 8.33 9.78 14.58
CA VAL A 49 8.34 10.55 13.33
C VAL A 49 7.34 11.71 13.42
N SER A 50 7.50 12.73 12.58
CA SER A 50 6.54 13.83 12.52
C SER A 50 5.27 13.39 11.79
N THR A 51 4.12 13.48 12.45
CA THR A 51 2.78 13.22 11.87
C THR A 51 1.69 13.83 12.75
N ARG A 52 0.49 14.01 12.21
CA ARG A 52 -0.72 14.34 12.99
C ARG A 52 -1.35 13.12 13.65
N ALA A 53 -1.02 11.91 13.21
CA ALA A 53 -1.54 10.67 13.79
C ALA A 53 -0.89 10.39 15.15
N ARG A 54 -1.61 9.71 16.06
CA ARG A 54 -0.99 9.25 17.30
C ARG A 54 -0.06 8.06 17.01
N ILE A 55 1.14 8.10 17.57
CA ILE A 55 2.12 7.03 17.43
C ILE A 55 1.95 6.03 18.57
N VAL A 56 1.86 4.75 18.22
CA VAL A 56 1.92 3.64 19.16
C VAL A 56 3.18 2.83 18.86
N LYS A 57 4.06 2.73 19.87
CA LYS A 57 5.32 2.00 19.72
C LYS A 57 5.08 0.50 19.66
N ILE A 58 5.61 -0.15 18.62
CA ILE A 58 5.68 -1.60 18.46
C ILE A 58 7.12 -2.02 18.15
N ASP A 59 7.42 -3.30 18.32
CA ASP A 59 8.71 -3.86 17.91
C ASP A 59 8.86 -3.83 16.38
N ARG A 60 10.11 -3.81 15.91
CA ARG A 60 10.41 -3.90 14.47
C ARG A 60 9.87 -5.21 13.90
N LEU A 61 9.09 -5.11 12.82
CA LEU A 61 8.56 -6.25 12.08
C LEU A 61 9.58 -6.64 11.00
N GLN A 62 10.49 -7.55 11.34
CA GLN A 62 11.67 -7.87 10.52
C GLN A 62 11.40 -8.84 9.35
N SER A 63 10.15 -9.24 9.13
CA SER A 63 9.80 -10.14 8.03
C SER A 63 8.36 -9.96 7.60
N ILE A 64 8.06 -10.45 6.41
CA ILE A 64 6.68 -10.48 5.93
C ILE A 64 5.78 -11.35 6.82
N VAL A 65 6.34 -12.43 7.39
CA VAL A 65 5.62 -13.30 8.34
C VAL A 65 5.25 -12.52 9.60
N ALA A 66 6.18 -11.73 10.14
CA ALA A 66 5.94 -10.90 11.32
C ALA A 66 4.88 -9.83 11.02
N TYR A 67 4.97 -9.18 9.87
CA TYR A 67 3.97 -8.21 9.43
C TYR A 67 2.58 -8.84 9.27
N SER A 68 2.47 -9.95 8.52
CA SER A 68 1.20 -10.65 8.32
C SER A 68 0.60 -11.11 9.65
N THR A 69 1.43 -11.67 10.54
CA THR A 69 1.00 -12.10 11.87
C THR A 69 0.47 -10.95 12.70
N PHE A 70 1.15 -9.79 12.68
CA PHE A 70 0.69 -8.59 13.38
C PHE A 70 -0.67 -8.12 12.85
N MET A 71 -0.81 -8.02 11.52
CA MET A 71 -2.06 -7.57 10.88
C MET A 71 -3.24 -8.50 11.20
N ILE A 72 -3.02 -9.81 11.24
CA ILE A 72 -4.06 -10.82 11.49
C ILE A 72 -4.42 -10.91 12.99
N LYS A 73 -3.43 -10.93 13.89
CA LYS A 73 -3.63 -11.28 15.31
C LYS A 73 -3.58 -10.12 16.28
N GLN A 74 -2.96 -9.01 15.90
CA GLN A 74 -2.66 -7.92 16.83
C GLN A 74 -3.34 -6.60 16.47
N LEU A 75 -3.56 -6.31 15.18
CA LEU A 75 -4.15 -5.04 14.72
C LEU A 75 -5.45 -4.70 15.48
N GLY A 76 -6.36 -5.68 15.60
CA GLY A 76 -7.66 -5.49 16.27
C GLY A 76 -7.59 -5.03 17.74
N ARG A 77 -6.44 -5.17 18.41
CA ARG A 77 -6.23 -4.69 19.79
C ARG A 77 -6.07 -3.17 19.86
N TYR A 78 -5.73 -2.52 18.75
CA TYR A 78 -5.47 -1.08 18.67
C TYR A 78 -6.64 -0.28 18.10
N ILE A 79 -7.63 -0.97 17.52
CA ILE A 79 -8.77 -0.35 16.82
C ILE A 79 -9.99 -0.38 17.72
N SER A 80 -10.57 0.80 18.00
CA SER A 80 -11.80 0.94 18.79
C SER A 80 -13.03 1.31 17.95
N THR A 81 -12.83 1.76 16.71
CA THR A 81 -13.91 2.13 15.80
C THR A 81 -14.50 0.91 15.08
N PRO A 82 -15.73 1.00 14.55
CA PRO A 82 -16.36 -0.10 13.81
C PRO A 82 -15.59 -0.55 12.55
N TRP A 83 -14.86 0.35 11.89
CA TRP A 83 -13.97 0.03 10.76
C TRP A 83 -12.55 0.59 10.95
N VAL A 84 -11.59 -0.02 10.27
CA VAL A 84 -10.23 0.52 10.09
C VAL A 84 -9.91 0.65 8.61
N LEU A 85 -9.43 1.82 8.19
CA LEU A 85 -8.80 2.03 6.89
C LEU A 85 -7.30 1.82 7.06
N VAL A 86 -6.81 0.67 6.61
CA VAL A 86 -5.38 0.38 6.54
C VAL A 86 -4.79 1.11 5.34
N VAL A 87 -3.74 1.89 5.61
CA VAL A 87 -2.91 2.56 4.60
C VAL A 87 -1.46 2.12 4.77
N GLN A 88 -0.73 2.07 3.66
CA GLN A 88 0.72 1.86 3.64
C GLN A 88 1.40 3.13 3.12
N TRP A 89 2.72 3.20 3.28
CA TRP A 89 3.50 4.38 2.87
C TRP A 89 3.32 4.74 1.38
N ASP A 90 3.03 3.74 0.54
CA ASP A 90 2.76 3.85 -0.90
C ASP A 90 1.30 3.53 -1.28
N GLY A 91 0.36 3.58 -0.33
CA GLY A 91 -1.07 3.43 -0.59
C GLY A 91 -1.93 4.25 0.37
N TYR A 92 -2.59 5.29 -0.15
CA TYR A 92 -3.31 6.28 0.65
C TYR A 92 -4.49 6.90 -0.11
N VAL A 93 -5.29 7.71 0.60
CA VAL A 93 -6.45 8.41 0.02
C VAL A 93 -5.95 9.49 -0.94
N VAL A 94 -6.49 9.52 -2.15
CA VAL A 94 -6.18 10.53 -3.17
C VAL A 94 -7.36 11.42 -3.52
N ASP A 95 -8.59 10.94 -3.33
CA ASP A 95 -9.81 11.72 -3.52
C ASP A 95 -10.87 11.32 -2.49
N GLY A 96 -10.97 12.10 -1.41
CA GLY A 96 -11.95 11.88 -0.36
C GLY A 96 -13.40 11.94 -0.84
N SER A 97 -13.68 12.66 -1.94
CA SER A 97 -15.04 12.78 -2.49
C SER A 97 -15.58 11.49 -3.09
N GLN A 98 -14.72 10.51 -3.37
CA GLN A 98 -15.13 9.19 -3.86
C GLN A 98 -15.61 8.25 -2.74
N TRP A 99 -15.54 8.66 -1.48
CA TRP A 99 -16.10 7.87 -0.39
C TRP A 99 -17.61 7.62 -0.61
N THR A 100 -18.06 6.41 -0.31
CA THR A 100 -19.49 6.06 -0.38
C THR A 100 -19.85 5.10 0.75
N GLU A 101 -21.05 5.31 1.32
CA GLU A 101 -21.62 4.45 2.37
C GLU A 101 -21.76 2.98 1.93
N ALA A 102 -21.74 2.69 0.63
CA ALA A 102 -21.72 1.33 0.11
C ALA A 102 -20.50 0.52 0.61
N PHE A 103 -19.38 1.17 0.91
CA PHE A 103 -18.18 0.51 1.45
C PHE A 103 -18.45 -0.13 2.82
N TYR A 104 -19.33 0.45 3.65
CA TYR A 104 -19.68 -0.10 4.96
C TYR A 104 -20.55 -1.35 4.92
N GLN A 105 -21.08 -1.72 3.75
CA GLN A 105 -21.85 -2.95 3.59
C GLN A 105 -20.98 -4.22 3.58
N TYR A 106 -19.66 -4.05 3.63
CA TYR A 106 -18.67 -5.12 3.52
C TYR A 106 -17.67 -5.05 4.68
N ASP A 107 -17.17 -6.22 5.04
CA ASP A 107 -16.18 -6.42 6.09
C ASP A 107 -14.73 -6.30 5.57
N TYR A 108 -14.55 -6.41 4.25
CA TYR A 108 -13.27 -6.20 3.57
C TYR A 108 -13.46 -5.60 2.18
N ILE A 109 -12.72 -4.54 1.87
CA ILE A 109 -12.55 -4.01 0.52
C ILE A 109 -11.12 -3.48 0.34
N GLY A 110 -10.53 -3.79 -0.81
CA GLY A 110 -9.21 -3.34 -1.25
C GLY A 110 -9.13 -3.39 -2.77
N ALA A 111 -8.00 -3.02 -3.37
CA ALA A 111 -7.84 -3.09 -4.82
C ALA A 111 -7.98 -4.53 -5.35
N ARG A 112 -8.43 -4.64 -6.61
CA ARG A 112 -8.58 -5.92 -7.30
C ARG A 112 -7.23 -6.51 -7.71
N TRP A 113 -7.13 -7.82 -7.62
CA TRP A 113 -6.09 -8.67 -8.22
C TRP A 113 -6.54 -9.12 -9.61
N LEU A 114 -5.92 -8.56 -10.65
CA LEU A 114 -6.34 -8.78 -12.04
C LEU A 114 -6.19 -10.24 -12.53
N ASN A 115 -5.29 -11.00 -11.91
CA ASN A 115 -5.01 -12.39 -12.29
C ASN A 115 -5.67 -13.41 -11.34
N ALA A 116 -6.56 -12.96 -10.45
CA ALA A 116 -7.29 -13.85 -9.56
C ALA A 116 -8.46 -14.53 -10.28
N LYS A 117 -8.95 -15.64 -9.71
CA LYS A 117 -10.15 -16.31 -10.23
C LYS A 117 -11.37 -15.43 -9.97
N GLU A 118 -12.39 -15.60 -10.81
CA GLU A 118 -13.68 -14.94 -10.62
C GLU A 118 -14.26 -15.24 -9.23
N GLY A 119 -14.77 -14.21 -8.57
CA GLY A 119 -15.31 -14.26 -7.21
C GLY A 119 -14.28 -14.07 -6.09
N ILE A 120 -12.98 -14.04 -6.39
CA ILE A 120 -11.90 -13.83 -5.40
C ILE A 120 -10.90 -12.73 -5.82
N GLU A 121 -11.36 -11.78 -6.61
CA GLU A 121 -10.54 -10.71 -7.17
C GLU A 121 -10.27 -9.58 -6.18
N VAL A 122 -11.12 -9.38 -5.18
CA VAL A 122 -10.96 -8.29 -4.20
C VAL A 122 -10.12 -8.77 -3.04
N GLY A 123 -8.95 -8.15 -2.85
CA GLY A 123 -8.06 -8.61 -1.78
C GLY A 123 -6.91 -7.73 -1.37
N ASN A 124 -6.39 -6.80 -2.18
CA ASN A 124 -5.16 -6.06 -1.81
C ASN A 124 -5.21 -5.45 -0.40
N GLY A 125 -4.20 -5.73 0.43
CA GLY A 125 -4.16 -5.30 1.83
C GLY A 125 -3.53 -3.94 2.10
N GLY A 126 -2.73 -3.43 1.16
CA GLY A 126 -1.91 -2.21 1.35
C GLY A 126 -2.68 -0.89 1.29
N PHE A 127 -3.90 -0.92 0.75
CA PHE A 127 -4.93 0.08 1.00
C PHE A 127 -6.27 -0.63 1.10
N SER A 128 -6.77 -0.84 2.32
CA SER A 128 -7.95 -1.67 2.58
C SER A 128 -8.80 -1.17 3.74
N LEU A 129 -10.13 -1.23 3.58
CA LEU A 129 -11.07 -1.03 4.68
C LEU A 129 -11.46 -2.39 5.26
N ARG A 130 -11.35 -2.53 6.58
CA ARG A 130 -11.63 -3.77 7.31
C ARG A 130 -12.59 -3.49 8.46
N SER A 131 -13.60 -4.33 8.66
CA SER A 131 -14.50 -4.19 9.80
C SER A 131 -13.90 -4.75 11.08
N SER A 132 -14.34 -4.22 12.22
CA SER A 132 -14.03 -4.78 13.54
C SER A 132 -14.54 -6.23 13.69
N LYS A 133 -15.61 -6.59 12.99
CA LYS A 133 -16.13 -7.96 12.92
C LYS A 133 -15.09 -8.90 12.30
N LEU A 134 -14.47 -8.51 11.18
CA LEU A 134 -13.38 -9.27 10.56
C LEU A 134 -12.19 -9.39 11.51
N LEU A 135 -11.73 -8.29 12.11
CA LEU A 135 -10.57 -8.31 13.00
C LEU A 135 -10.79 -9.24 14.21
N LYS A 136 -12.01 -9.29 14.75
CA LYS A 136 -12.38 -10.22 15.83
C LYS A 136 -12.42 -11.67 15.35
N ALA A 137 -12.96 -11.94 14.16
CA ALA A 137 -12.97 -13.28 13.58
C ALA A 137 -11.54 -13.82 13.40
N LEU A 138 -10.63 -13.00 12.88
CA LEU A 138 -9.23 -13.36 12.63
C LEU A 138 -8.44 -13.69 13.91
N ALA A 139 -8.93 -13.32 15.09
CA ALA A 139 -8.32 -13.71 16.36
C ALA A 139 -8.45 -15.21 16.66
N ASP A 140 -9.43 -15.91 16.07
CA ASP A 140 -9.66 -17.35 16.25
C ASP A 140 -8.40 -18.16 15.86
N GLU A 141 -8.05 -19.14 16.68
CA GLU A 141 -6.85 -19.97 16.52
C GLU A 141 -6.82 -20.76 15.21
N ARG A 142 -7.99 -21.02 14.60
CA ARG A 142 -8.11 -21.66 13.28
C ARG A 142 -7.38 -20.88 12.18
N PHE A 143 -7.26 -19.56 12.31
CA PHE A 143 -6.50 -18.73 11.38
C PHE A 143 -5.02 -18.66 11.78
N ALA A 144 -4.33 -19.79 11.61
CA ALA A 144 -2.92 -19.92 11.98
C ALA A 144 -2.03 -19.01 11.12
N THR A 145 -1.06 -18.36 11.77
CA THR A 145 -0.06 -17.51 11.13
C THR A 145 1.29 -18.24 11.09
N GLY A 146 2.36 -17.59 10.63
CA GLY A 146 3.70 -18.20 10.56
C GLY A 146 4.11 -18.74 9.18
N THR A 147 3.33 -18.47 8.13
CA THR A 147 3.70 -18.78 6.74
C THR A 147 4.21 -17.54 6.01
N GLU A 148 4.96 -17.72 4.93
CA GLU A 148 5.43 -16.63 4.06
C GLU A 148 4.32 -15.99 3.21
N ARG A 149 3.07 -16.49 3.30
CA ARG A 149 1.94 -15.89 2.59
C ARG A 149 1.59 -14.53 3.20
N LEU A 150 1.26 -13.59 2.32
CA LEU A 150 0.77 -12.27 2.67
C LEU A 150 -0.57 -12.39 3.41
N GLU A 151 -0.80 -11.51 4.38
CA GLU A 151 -2.04 -11.50 5.15
C GLU A 151 -3.28 -11.36 4.28
N ASP A 152 -3.21 -10.57 3.22
CA ASP A 152 -4.34 -10.30 2.35
C ASP A 152 -4.71 -11.54 1.53
N VAL A 153 -3.71 -12.28 1.05
CA VAL A 153 -3.89 -13.59 0.42
C VAL A 153 -4.46 -14.61 1.42
N LEU A 154 -4.05 -14.57 2.69
CA LEU A 154 -4.61 -15.46 3.70
C LEU A 154 -6.10 -15.13 3.94
N ILE A 155 -6.44 -13.87 4.16
CA ILE A 155 -7.80 -13.41 4.47
C ILE A 155 -8.73 -13.58 3.25
N CYS A 156 -8.35 -13.02 2.11
CA CYS A 156 -9.24 -12.83 0.97
C CYS A 156 -9.25 -14.00 -0.02
N ASN A 157 -8.34 -14.97 0.12
CA ASN A 157 -8.28 -16.16 -0.72
C ASN A 157 -8.29 -17.44 0.11
N THR A 158 -7.30 -17.62 1.00
CA THR A 158 -7.12 -18.91 1.69
C THR A 158 -8.24 -19.21 2.68
N TRP A 159 -8.66 -18.20 3.44
CA TRP A 159 -9.65 -18.32 4.50
C TRP A 159 -11.02 -17.76 4.13
N ARG A 160 -11.17 -17.25 2.91
CA ARG A 160 -12.38 -16.56 2.47
C ARG A 160 -13.64 -17.38 2.73
N SER A 161 -13.67 -18.64 2.28
CA SER A 161 -14.86 -19.48 2.43
C SER A 161 -15.21 -19.75 3.90
N VAL A 162 -14.21 -19.92 4.78
CA VAL A 162 -14.45 -20.10 6.22
C VAL A 162 -14.96 -18.79 6.84
N LEU A 163 -14.37 -17.65 6.48
CA LEU A 163 -14.80 -16.33 6.94
C LEU A 163 -16.24 -16.01 6.49
N GLU A 164 -16.59 -16.32 5.24
CA GLU A 164 -17.94 -16.13 4.70
C GLU A 164 -18.96 -17.07 5.38
N ASN A 165 -18.65 -18.36 5.47
CA ASN A 165 -19.62 -19.36 5.97
C ASN A 165 -19.79 -19.35 7.49
N ASP A 166 -18.70 -19.29 8.25
CA ASP A 166 -18.72 -19.49 9.70
C ASP A 166 -18.89 -18.18 10.47
N TYR A 167 -18.43 -17.07 9.88
CA TYR A 167 -18.43 -15.75 10.54
C TYR A 167 -19.33 -14.73 9.82
N GLY A 168 -19.87 -15.08 8.65
CA GLY A 168 -20.69 -14.18 7.84
C GLY A 168 -19.93 -12.95 7.36
N ILE A 169 -18.61 -13.06 7.16
CA ILE A 169 -17.80 -11.96 6.62
C ILE A 169 -18.19 -11.71 5.17
N ARG A 170 -18.35 -10.44 4.80
CA ARG A 170 -18.70 -10.03 3.44
C ARG A 170 -17.52 -9.33 2.78
N PHE A 171 -17.03 -9.90 1.68
CA PHE A 171 -16.03 -9.24 0.82
C PHE A 171 -16.75 -8.41 -0.26
N ALA A 172 -16.24 -7.21 -0.55
CA ALA A 172 -16.83 -6.36 -1.57
C ALA A 172 -16.76 -6.97 -2.99
N PRO A 173 -17.74 -6.67 -3.86
CA PRO A 173 -17.71 -7.07 -5.26
C PRO A 173 -16.68 -6.25 -6.05
N ALA A 174 -16.22 -6.80 -7.17
CA ALA A 174 -15.23 -6.19 -8.04
C ALA A 174 -15.54 -4.75 -8.45
N GLU A 175 -16.78 -4.47 -8.86
CA GLU A 175 -17.17 -3.12 -9.31
C GLU A 175 -17.03 -2.07 -8.20
N LEU A 176 -17.37 -2.44 -6.96
CA LEU A 176 -17.22 -1.54 -5.82
C LEU A 176 -15.75 -1.34 -5.45
N ALA A 177 -14.94 -2.40 -5.56
CA ALA A 177 -13.50 -2.32 -5.36
C ALA A 177 -12.80 -1.37 -6.34
N ASP A 178 -13.23 -1.32 -7.61
CA ASP A 178 -12.69 -0.38 -8.61
C ASP A 178 -12.97 1.09 -8.28
N ARG A 179 -14.04 1.37 -7.50
CA ARG A 179 -14.31 2.72 -6.96
C ARG A 179 -13.50 3.01 -5.71
N PHE A 180 -13.18 1.99 -4.93
CA PHE A 180 -12.41 2.11 -3.70
C PHE A 180 -10.93 2.37 -3.99
N SER A 181 -10.26 1.50 -4.75
CA SER A 181 -8.83 1.68 -5.07
C SER A 181 -8.35 0.80 -6.21
N TYR A 182 -7.16 1.12 -6.72
CA TYR A 182 -6.46 0.32 -7.72
C TYR A 182 -4.99 0.10 -7.34
N GLU A 183 -4.38 -0.93 -7.92
CA GLU A 183 -2.94 -1.19 -7.82
C GLU A 183 -2.34 -1.46 -9.20
N TYR A 184 -2.77 -2.51 -9.89
CA TYR A 184 -2.23 -2.85 -11.22
C TYR A 184 -3.14 -2.42 -12.38
N ALA A 185 -4.41 -2.14 -12.11
CA ALA A 185 -5.33 -1.62 -13.11
C ALA A 185 -5.00 -0.15 -13.44
N VAL A 186 -5.17 0.23 -14.71
CA VAL A 186 -5.31 1.63 -15.06
C VAL A 186 -6.72 2.07 -14.63
N PRO A 187 -6.86 3.04 -13.72
CA PRO A 187 -8.18 3.46 -13.26
C PRO A 187 -8.97 4.09 -14.41
N ALA A 188 -10.16 3.56 -14.68
CA ALA A 188 -11.06 4.11 -15.70
C ALA A 188 -11.84 5.36 -15.21
N ARG A 189 -11.85 5.59 -13.90
CA ARG A 189 -12.52 6.69 -13.20
C ARG A 189 -11.74 7.03 -11.93
N PRO A 190 -11.95 8.21 -11.31
CA PRO A 190 -11.40 8.50 -9.99
C PRO A 190 -11.79 7.42 -8.97
N SER A 191 -10.85 7.10 -8.08
CA SER A 191 -11.02 6.16 -6.98
C SER A 191 -10.71 6.86 -5.65
N PHE A 192 -11.21 6.31 -4.54
CA PHE A 192 -10.96 6.87 -3.21
C PHE A 192 -9.46 6.86 -2.84
N GLY A 193 -8.79 5.74 -3.07
CA GLY A 193 -7.35 5.60 -2.87
C GLY A 193 -6.67 4.83 -3.99
N PHE A 194 -5.42 4.45 -3.74
CA PHE A 194 -4.63 3.56 -4.58
C PHE A 194 -3.64 2.79 -3.70
N HIS A 195 -2.94 1.82 -4.28
CA HIS A 195 -1.79 1.18 -3.66
C HIS A 195 -0.64 0.98 -4.64
N GLY A 196 0.58 0.93 -4.11
CA GLY A 196 1.80 0.55 -4.79
C GLY A 196 2.65 1.74 -5.24
N LEU A 197 3.94 1.65 -4.95
CA LEU A 197 5.00 2.59 -5.36
C LEU A 197 4.93 2.97 -6.85
N ILE A 198 4.59 2.01 -7.71
CA ILE A 198 4.45 2.21 -9.17
C ILE A 198 3.35 3.21 -9.56
N ASN A 199 2.46 3.58 -8.65
CA ASN A 199 1.38 4.54 -8.89
C ASN A 199 1.63 5.91 -8.26
N MET A 200 2.60 6.06 -7.35
CA MET A 200 2.82 7.31 -6.63
C MET A 200 3.07 8.50 -7.57
N TRP A 201 3.82 8.29 -8.65
CA TRP A 201 4.11 9.32 -9.66
C TRP A 201 2.87 9.93 -10.33
N ARG A 202 1.71 9.26 -10.26
CA ARG A 202 0.44 9.77 -10.78
C ARG A 202 -0.18 10.84 -9.87
N HIS A 203 0.19 10.84 -8.59
CA HIS A 203 -0.48 11.60 -7.53
C HIS A 203 0.41 12.65 -6.87
N ILE A 204 1.72 12.58 -7.10
CA ILE A 204 2.69 13.50 -6.51
C ILE A 204 3.69 13.98 -7.56
N GLU A 205 4.19 15.20 -7.35
CA GLU A 205 5.18 15.82 -8.23
C GLU A 205 6.52 15.09 -8.23
N ASP A 206 7.28 15.24 -9.31
CA ASP A 206 8.59 14.61 -9.48
C ASP A 206 9.58 15.02 -8.39
N LYS A 207 9.51 16.27 -7.90
CA LYS A 207 10.33 16.73 -6.78
C LYS A 207 10.12 15.85 -5.54
N THR A 208 8.85 15.58 -5.20
CA THR A 208 8.49 14.73 -4.07
C THR A 208 8.91 13.28 -4.30
N MET A 209 8.76 12.76 -5.53
CA MET A 209 9.24 11.42 -5.86
C MET A 209 10.77 11.30 -5.70
N LEU A 210 11.54 12.32 -6.09
CA LEU A 210 12.98 12.33 -5.92
C LEU A 210 13.39 12.30 -4.45
N GLU A 211 12.69 13.05 -3.59
CA GLU A 211 12.89 13.00 -2.13
C GLU A 211 12.61 11.60 -1.57
N ILE A 212 11.52 10.96 -2.01
CA ILE A 212 11.18 9.59 -1.61
C ILE A 212 12.24 8.59 -2.08
N ILE A 213 12.65 8.63 -3.35
CA ILE A 213 13.66 7.72 -3.91
C ILE A 213 14.98 7.83 -3.16
N ARG A 214 15.36 9.04 -2.75
CA ARG A 214 16.58 9.29 -1.99
C ARG A 214 16.57 8.60 -0.63
N ASP A 215 15.45 8.66 0.08
CA ASP A 215 15.40 8.32 1.51
C ASP A 215 14.67 7.00 1.81
N VAL A 216 13.90 6.44 0.87
CA VAL A 216 13.23 5.13 1.04
C VAL A 216 14.26 4.01 1.21
N ASP A 217 13.93 3.03 2.05
CA ASP A 217 14.76 1.86 2.29
C ASP A 217 15.18 1.20 0.95
N ILE A 218 16.45 0.80 0.87
CA ILE A 218 17.02 0.29 -0.36
C ILE A 218 16.43 -1.07 -0.74
N GLN A 219 16.06 -1.92 0.23
CA GLN A 219 15.42 -3.20 -0.08
C GLN A 219 14.01 -3.00 -0.63
N THR A 220 13.29 -1.99 -0.13
CA THR A 220 12.01 -1.55 -0.66
C THR A 220 12.15 -1.05 -2.09
N LEU A 221 13.12 -0.16 -2.35
CA LEU A 221 13.36 0.40 -3.69
C LEU A 221 13.87 -0.67 -4.67
N SER A 222 14.73 -1.60 -4.24
CA SER A 222 15.29 -2.64 -5.09
C SER A 222 14.35 -3.83 -5.31
N SER A 223 13.14 -3.79 -4.74
CA SER A 223 12.12 -4.82 -4.94
C SER A 223 11.64 -4.86 -6.40
N PRO A 224 10.95 -5.93 -6.84
CA PRO A 224 10.35 -5.98 -8.17
C PRO A 224 9.45 -4.78 -8.49
N ARG A 225 8.80 -4.17 -7.48
CA ARG A 225 7.96 -2.99 -7.63
C ARG A 225 8.78 -1.73 -7.92
N GLY A 226 9.91 -1.51 -7.26
CA GLY A 226 10.77 -0.37 -7.56
C GLY A 226 11.53 -0.53 -8.88
N VAL A 227 11.88 -1.77 -9.25
CA VAL A 227 12.38 -2.09 -10.59
C VAL A 227 11.32 -1.80 -11.68
N ALA A 228 10.04 -2.09 -11.42
CA ALA A 228 8.95 -1.67 -12.29
C ALA A 228 8.77 -0.14 -12.34
N LEU A 229 9.00 0.59 -11.24
CA LEU A 229 9.00 2.06 -11.24
C LEU A 229 10.09 2.63 -12.15
N LEU A 230 11.29 2.03 -12.16
CA LEU A 230 12.38 2.41 -13.08
C LEU A 230 11.93 2.30 -14.54
N LYS A 231 11.27 1.20 -14.91
CA LYS A 231 10.68 1.00 -16.25
C LYS A 231 9.73 2.13 -16.63
N ILE A 232 8.82 2.46 -15.71
CA ILE A 232 7.83 3.53 -15.91
C ILE A 232 8.54 4.86 -16.18
N TYR A 233 9.58 5.21 -15.42
CA TYR A 233 10.30 6.47 -15.63
C TYR A 233 11.14 6.50 -16.91
N CYS A 234 11.68 5.37 -17.36
CA CYS A 234 12.29 5.26 -18.67
C CYS A 234 11.26 5.51 -19.79
N ASP A 235 10.09 4.87 -19.71
CA ASP A 235 9.02 5.01 -20.70
C ASP A 235 8.48 6.46 -20.76
N LEU A 236 8.33 7.10 -19.59
CA LEU A 236 7.92 8.50 -19.45
C LEU A 236 9.04 9.51 -19.74
N ARG A 237 10.27 9.06 -20.00
CA ARG A 237 11.47 9.90 -20.21
C ARG A 237 11.74 10.87 -19.04
N LYS A 238 11.42 10.47 -17.82
CA LYS A 238 11.70 11.23 -16.58
C LYS A 238 13.14 10.98 -16.11
N PHE A 239 14.11 11.49 -16.87
CA PHE A 239 15.53 11.16 -16.70
C PHE A 239 16.10 11.50 -15.31
N ALA A 240 15.61 12.56 -14.65
CA ALA A 240 16.03 12.88 -13.28
C ALA A 240 15.66 11.75 -12.30
N CYS A 241 14.45 11.19 -12.41
CA CYS A 241 14.00 10.07 -11.59
C CYS A 241 14.73 8.77 -11.94
N VAL A 242 14.95 8.51 -13.24
CA VAL A 242 15.77 7.36 -13.69
C VAL A 242 17.17 7.42 -13.07
N LYS A 243 17.81 8.58 -13.11
CA LYS A 243 19.14 8.80 -12.53
C LYS A 243 19.14 8.61 -11.02
N ALA A 244 18.14 9.15 -10.31
CA ALA A 244 18.03 9.00 -8.86
C ALA A 244 17.90 7.52 -8.44
N ILE A 245 17.04 6.74 -9.12
CA ILE A 245 16.91 5.29 -8.85
C ILE A 245 18.21 4.57 -9.19
N TYR A 246 18.81 4.86 -10.35
CA TYR A 246 20.09 4.28 -10.76
C TYR A 246 21.18 4.51 -9.70
N GLN A 247 21.33 5.74 -9.22
CA GLN A 247 22.31 6.09 -8.20
C GLN A 247 22.08 5.32 -6.90
N ARG A 248 20.82 5.21 -6.46
CA ARG A 248 20.47 4.40 -5.27
C ARG A 248 20.81 2.93 -5.48
N TYR A 249 20.51 2.36 -6.65
CA TYR A 249 20.89 0.99 -6.97
C TYR A 249 22.41 0.80 -6.99
N ARG A 250 23.18 1.72 -7.57
CA ARG A 250 24.66 1.61 -7.61
C ARG A 250 25.34 1.72 -6.25
N GLN A 251 24.67 2.26 -5.24
CA GLN A 251 25.14 2.22 -3.85
C GLN A 251 25.06 0.81 -3.24
N TYR A 252 24.23 -0.07 -3.79
CA TYR A 252 23.92 -1.40 -3.25
C TYR A 252 24.34 -2.55 -4.17
N TRP A 253 24.31 -2.32 -5.48
CA TRP A 253 24.53 -3.31 -6.55
C TRP A 253 25.70 -2.90 -7.44
N GLY A 254 26.43 -3.90 -7.97
CA GLY A 254 27.38 -3.73 -9.05
C GLY A 254 26.69 -3.30 -10.37
N ALA A 255 27.50 -2.89 -11.35
CA ALA A 255 26.97 -2.43 -12.65
C ALA A 255 26.21 -3.55 -13.37
N GLN A 256 26.67 -4.80 -13.25
CA GLN A 256 26.03 -5.94 -13.89
C GLN A 256 24.66 -6.24 -13.28
N GLU A 257 24.50 -6.11 -11.97
CA GLU A 257 23.22 -6.31 -11.29
C GLU A 257 22.22 -5.21 -11.64
N VAL A 258 22.68 -3.96 -11.78
CA VAL A 258 21.83 -2.88 -12.28
C VAL A 258 21.42 -3.12 -13.73
N LEU A 259 22.35 -3.57 -14.59
CA LEU A 259 22.03 -3.98 -15.95
C LEU A 259 20.96 -5.09 -15.95
N ASN A 260 21.11 -6.10 -15.09
CA ASN A 260 20.15 -7.19 -14.96
C ASN A 260 18.77 -6.67 -14.53
N ALA A 261 18.69 -5.67 -13.63
CA ALA A 261 17.42 -5.06 -13.24
C ALA A 261 16.72 -4.36 -14.42
N PHE A 262 17.48 -3.68 -15.30
CA PHE A 262 16.93 -3.13 -16.54
C PHE A 262 16.48 -4.23 -17.51
N VAL A 263 17.21 -5.34 -17.61
CA VAL A 263 16.83 -6.45 -18.48
C VAL A 263 15.55 -7.15 -17.97
N GLN A 264 15.40 -7.30 -16.66
CA GLN A 264 14.23 -7.90 -16.03
C GLN A 264 12.92 -7.16 -16.34
N ILE A 265 12.97 -5.85 -16.59
CA ILE A 265 11.79 -5.05 -17.00
C ILE A 265 11.54 -5.08 -18.51
N GLY A 266 12.17 -6.01 -19.23
CA GLY A 266 12.01 -6.20 -20.67
C GLY A 266 12.82 -5.23 -21.52
N MET A 267 13.83 -4.56 -20.96
CA MET A 267 14.72 -3.70 -21.74
C MET A 267 15.80 -4.53 -22.44
N HIS A 268 16.03 -4.29 -23.74
CA HIS A 268 17.17 -4.88 -24.44
C HIS A 268 18.50 -4.41 -23.84
N ASN A 269 19.50 -5.30 -23.82
CA ASN A 269 20.83 -5.04 -23.24
C ASN A 269 21.47 -3.75 -23.74
N ASP A 270 21.36 -3.45 -25.03
CA ASP A 270 21.96 -2.25 -25.63
C ASP A 270 21.33 -0.97 -25.11
N LEU A 271 19.99 -0.97 -24.99
CA LEU A 271 19.23 0.15 -24.46
C LEU A 271 19.49 0.34 -22.96
N ALA A 272 19.53 -0.76 -22.21
CA ALA A 272 19.87 -0.75 -20.80
C ALA A 272 21.28 -0.18 -20.57
N SER A 273 22.26 -0.65 -21.34
CA SER A 273 23.64 -0.14 -21.31
C SER A 273 23.71 1.34 -21.70
N HIS A 274 22.86 1.79 -22.63
CA HIS A 274 22.77 3.20 -23.00
C HIS A 274 22.22 4.07 -21.85
N TYR A 275 21.15 3.64 -21.17
CA TYR A 275 20.63 4.34 -19.99
C TYR A 275 21.66 4.44 -18.87
N MET A 276 22.40 3.35 -18.60
CA MET A 276 23.46 3.35 -17.60
C MET A 276 24.56 4.36 -17.95
N ARG A 277 25.04 4.39 -19.20
CA ARG A 277 26.03 5.38 -19.66
C ARG A 277 25.55 6.82 -19.49
N ILE A 278 24.27 7.10 -19.77
CA ILE A 278 23.69 8.44 -19.55
C ILE A 278 23.73 8.80 -18.06
N CYS A 279 23.40 7.85 -17.19
CA CYS A 279 23.37 8.09 -15.75
C CYS A 279 24.78 8.25 -15.16
N ASP A 280 25.79 7.56 -15.70
CA ASP A 280 27.20 7.64 -15.26
C ASP A 280 27.90 8.92 -15.75
N ALA A 281 27.49 9.47 -16.90
CA ALA A 281 28.16 10.62 -17.53
C ALA A 281 27.74 11.99 -16.95
N ALA A 282 26.74 12.04 -16.08
CA ALA A 282 26.10 13.26 -15.57
C ALA A 282 26.29 13.40 -14.06
#